data_AF-A0A5D0UNG3-F1
#
_entry.id   AF-A0A5D0UNG3-F1
#
_cell.length_a   1.000
_cell.length_b   1.000
_cell.length_c   1.000
_cell.angle_alpha   90.00
_cell.angle_beta   90.00
_cell.angle_gamma   90.00
#
_symmetry.space_group_name_H-M   'P 1'
#
loop_
_entity.id
_entity.type
_entity.pdbx_description
1 polymer ?
#
loop_
_entity_poly.entity_id
_entity_poly.type
_entity_poly.pdbx_seq_one_letter_code
_entity_poly.pdbx_strand_id
1 'polypeptide(L)'
;MLDASRCSDFRLPEAFSGYELEFSRVPVRYPTAYNPQAWASGAPLLFLRTVLGVDARDGQLVLDPAVPEGFGRILLAGTNAFGKRWDIEVTDSSSDIRPAR
;
A
#
# COMPACT_ATOMS: atom_id res chain seq x y z
N MET A 1 0.80 0.41 -10.31
CA MET A 1 -0.41 0.99 -9.66
C MET A 1 -0.17 2.42 -9.18
N LEU A 2 0.88 2.70 -8.41
CA LEU A 2 1.11 4.04 -7.84
C LEU A 2 1.39 5.13 -8.87
N ASP A 3 2.17 4.83 -9.92
CA ASP A 3 2.37 5.81 -11.00
C ASP A 3 1.07 6.10 -11.74
N ALA A 4 0.23 5.08 -11.93
CA ALA A 4 -1.06 5.20 -12.58
C ALA A 4 -2.09 6.01 -11.77
N SER A 5 -2.02 5.99 -10.43
CA SER A 5 -2.92 6.78 -9.59
C SER A 5 -2.70 8.29 -9.75
N ARG A 6 -1.53 8.73 -10.25
CA ARG A 6 -1.28 10.15 -10.60
C ARG A 6 -2.27 10.66 -11.66
N CYS A 7 -2.82 9.78 -12.50
CA CYS A 7 -3.83 10.10 -13.51
C CYS A 7 -5.28 10.01 -12.98
N SER A 8 -5.45 9.72 -11.68
CA SER A 8 -6.72 9.39 -11.03
C SER A 8 -6.84 10.01 -9.63
N ASP A 9 -6.34 11.23 -9.45
CA ASP A 9 -6.38 11.98 -8.17
C ASP A 9 -5.86 11.17 -6.97
N PHE A 10 -4.82 10.36 -7.21
CA PHE A 10 -4.19 9.45 -6.23
C PHE A 10 -5.12 8.36 -5.69
N ARG A 11 -6.26 8.13 -6.33
CA ARG A 11 -7.09 6.96 -6.05
C ARG A 11 -6.56 5.76 -6.82
N LEU A 12 -6.54 4.59 -6.17
CA LEU A 12 -6.13 3.36 -6.82
C LEU A 12 -7.22 2.94 -7.82
N PRO A 13 -6.89 2.86 -9.12
CA PRO A 13 -7.86 2.52 -10.16
C PRO A 13 -8.24 1.03 -10.08
N GLU A 14 -9.52 0.72 -10.27
CA GLU A 14 -10.05 -0.64 -10.29
C GLU A 14 -9.57 -1.43 -11.52
N ALA A 15 -9.69 -0.84 -12.71
CA ALA A 15 -9.34 -1.49 -13.98
C ALA A 15 -8.88 -0.48 -15.04
N PHE A 16 -8.00 -0.94 -15.92
CA PHE A 16 -7.58 -0.22 -17.12
C PHE A 16 -8.05 -0.98 -18.37
N SER A 17 -8.23 -0.27 -19.48
CA SER A 17 -8.65 -0.87 -20.76
C SER A 17 -7.57 -1.73 -21.45
N GLY A 18 -6.37 -1.83 -20.89
CA GLY A 18 -5.31 -2.74 -21.36
C GLY A 18 -4.46 -2.24 -22.53
N TYR A 19 -4.63 -0.99 -22.98
CA TYR A 19 -3.77 -0.40 -24.02
C TYR A 19 -2.33 -0.19 -23.53
N GLU A 20 -1.37 -0.35 -24.45
CA GLU A 20 0.02 0.00 -24.19
C GLU A 20 0.19 1.49 -23.88
N LEU A 21 1.14 1.83 -23.01
CA LEU A 21 1.40 3.22 -22.62
C LEU A 21 1.86 4.09 -23.81
N GLU A 22 2.50 3.50 -24.82
CA GLU A 22 2.91 4.21 -26.03
C GLU A 22 1.73 4.75 -26.83
N PHE A 23 0.57 4.08 -26.74
CA PHE A 23 -0.65 4.44 -27.47
C PHE A 23 -1.36 5.64 -26.85
N SER A 24 -1.58 5.64 -25.52
CA SER A 24 -2.41 6.64 -24.84
C SER A 24 -1.65 7.61 -23.95
N ARG A 25 -0.35 7.40 -23.71
CA ARG A 25 0.54 8.17 -22.80
C ARG A 25 0.12 8.22 -21.33
N VAL A 26 -1.12 7.85 -21.02
CA VAL A 26 -1.69 7.68 -19.68
C VAL A 26 -2.54 6.41 -19.64
N PRO A 27 -2.69 5.75 -18.48
CA PRO A 27 -3.56 4.59 -18.36
C PRO A 27 -5.02 4.94 -18.72
N VAL A 28 -5.56 4.31 -19.77
CA VAL A 28 -6.95 4.53 -20.19
C VAL A 28 -7.89 3.88 -19.18
N ARG A 29 -8.77 4.69 -18.58
CA ARG A 29 -9.79 4.19 -17.66
C ARG A 29 -10.76 3.27 -18.40
N TYR A 30 -11.11 2.17 -17.77
CA TYR A 30 -12.23 1.36 -18.24
C TYR A 30 -13.56 2.10 -17.98
N PRO A 31 -14.47 2.24 -18.96
CA PRO A 31 -15.64 3.14 -18.84
C PRO A 31 -16.56 2.87 -17.65
N THR A 32 -16.60 1.64 -17.14
CA THR A 32 -17.44 1.24 -16.00
C THR A 32 -16.64 1.06 -14.70
N ALA A 33 -15.37 1.47 -14.66
CA ALA A 33 -14.57 1.37 -13.44
C ALA A 33 -15.02 2.39 -12.39
N TYR A 34 -15.17 1.92 -11.16
CA TYR A 34 -15.40 2.72 -9.97
C TYR A 34 -14.05 3.08 -9.35
N ASN A 35 -13.94 4.26 -8.76
CA ASN A 35 -12.65 4.74 -8.27
C ASN A 35 -12.69 5.23 -6.81
N PRO A 36 -12.27 4.39 -5.83
CA PRO A 36 -12.08 2.94 -5.91
C PRO A 36 -13.43 2.20 -5.82
N GLN A 37 -13.51 0.98 -6.36
CA GLN A 37 -14.66 0.09 -6.17
C GLN A 37 -14.74 -0.38 -4.71
N ALA A 38 -15.95 -0.52 -4.18
CA ALA A 38 -16.17 -0.80 -2.75
C ALA A 38 -15.46 -2.09 -2.27
N TRP A 39 -15.36 -3.12 -3.12
CA TRP A 39 -14.66 -4.37 -2.80
C TRP A 39 -13.13 -4.27 -2.95
N ALA A 40 -12.63 -3.27 -3.67
CA ALA A 40 -11.20 -2.95 -3.75
C ALA A 40 -10.68 -2.09 -2.60
N SER A 41 -11.56 -1.65 -1.67
CA SER A 41 -11.17 -0.80 -0.52
C SER A 41 -10.11 -1.43 0.40
N GLY A 42 -10.00 -2.76 0.43
CA GLY A 42 -8.95 -3.47 1.16
C GLY A 42 -7.58 -3.51 0.48
N ALA A 43 -7.50 -3.18 -0.82
CA ALA A 43 -6.27 -3.31 -1.60
C ALA A 43 -5.10 -2.44 -1.08
N PRO A 44 -5.28 -1.18 -0.65
CA PRO A 44 -4.20 -0.39 -0.05
C PRO A 44 -3.62 -1.04 1.21
N LEU A 45 -4.47 -1.63 2.07
CA LEU A 45 -4.04 -2.28 3.30
C LEU A 45 -3.28 -3.57 3.01
N LEU A 46 -3.77 -4.37 2.05
CA LEU A 46 -3.07 -5.58 1.62
C LEU A 46 -1.72 -5.24 0.97
N PHE A 47 -1.68 -4.22 0.11
CA PHE A 47 -0.44 -3.74 -0.50
C PHE A 47 0.59 -3.33 0.56
N LEU A 48 0.18 -2.52 1.55
CA LEU A 48 1.06 -2.12 2.66
C LEU A 48 1.52 -3.33 3.48
N ARG A 49 0.62 -4.28 3.76
CA ARG A 49 0.99 -5.51 4.48
C ARG A 49 2.05 -6.30 3.71
N THR A 50 1.85 -6.48 2.41
CA THR A 50 2.75 -7.23 1.54
C THR A 50 4.11 -6.55 1.40
N VAL A 51 4.14 -5.24 1.14
CA VAL A 51 5.39 -4.50 0.92
C VAL A 51 6.21 -4.37 2.20
N LEU A 52 5.57 -4.23 3.36
CA LEU A 52 6.28 -4.19 4.65
C LEU A 52 6.62 -5.58 5.19
N GLY A 53 6.09 -6.64 4.58
CA GLY A 53 6.22 -8.02 5.09
C GLY A 53 5.69 -8.17 6.52
N VAL A 54 4.73 -7.33 6.94
CA VAL A 54 4.25 -7.33 8.32
C VAL A 54 3.39 -8.55 8.60
N ASP A 55 3.73 -9.25 9.67
CA ASP A 55 3.00 -10.43 10.12
C ASP A 55 2.96 -10.54 11.65
N ALA A 56 1.97 -11.26 12.15
CA ALA A 56 1.84 -11.55 13.58
C ALA A 56 2.25 -13.00 13.83
N ARG A 57 3.41 -13.20 14.47
CA ARG A 57 3.99 -14.53 14.74
C ARG A 57 4.33 -14.65 16.21
N ASP A 58 3.90 -15.73 16.85
CA ASP A 58 4.23 -16.06 18.25
C ASP A 58 4.01 -14.92 19.26
N GLY A 59 2.94 -14.13 19.08
CA GLY A 59 2.63 -13.02 19.98
C GLY A 59 3.43 -11.73 19.72
N GLN A 60 4.16 -11.67 18.61
CA GLN A 60 4.96 -10.51 18.20
C GLN A 60 4.64 -10.08 16.77
N LEU A 61 4.85 -8.79 16.50
CA LEU A 61 4.84 -8.28 15.13
C LEU A 61 6.24 -8.46 14.55
N VAL A 62 6.32 -8.98 13.33
CA VAL A 62 7.56 -9.11 12.57
C VAL A 62 7.45 -8.32 11.27
N LEU A 63 8.60 -7.92 10.73
CA LEU A 63 8.71 -7.22 9.45
C LEU A 63 9.69 -7.95 8.55
N ASP A 64 9.41 -7.93 7.25
CA ASP A 64 10.32 -8.36 6.18
C ASP A 64 10.14 -7.41 4.98
N PRO A 65 10.61 -6.15 5.09
CA PRO A 65 10.23 -5.11 4.15
C PRO A 65 10.90 -5.30 2.79
N ALA A 66 10.07 -5.37 1.75
CA ALA A 66 10.47 -5.36 0.34
C ALA A 66 10.02 -4.04 -0.31
N VAL A 67 10.39 -2.92 0.32
CA VAL A 67 10.02 -1.57 -0.14
C VAL A 67 10.86 -1.20 -1.37
N PRO A 68 10.25 -0.85 -2.51
CA PRO A 68 11.01 -0.39 -3.66
C PRO A 68 11.76 0.91 -3.36
N GLU A 69 12.94 1.05 -3.95
CA GLU A 69 13.76 2.26 -3.82
C GLU A 69 12.97 3.52 -4.22
N GLY A 70 13.07 4.58 -3.41
CA GLY A 70 12.42 5.87 -3.69
C GLY A 70 10.99 6.02 -3.14
N PHE A 71 10.44 5.01 -2.44
CA PHE A 71 9.18 5.17 -1.67
C PHE A 71 9.36 6.03 -0.41
N GLY A 72 10.58 6.11 0.11
CA GLY A 72 10.89 6.86 1.31
C GLY A 72 10.27 6.24 2.57
N ARG A 73 9.81 7.09 3.49
CA ARG A 73 9.33 6.68 4.80
C ARG A 73 7.86 6.22 4.76
N ILE A 74 7.61 5.00 5.24
CA ILE A 74 6.26 4.45 5.47
C ILE A 74 6.01 4.32 6.98
N LEU A 75 4.89 4.87 7.45
CA LEU A 75 4.45 4.77 8.85
C LEU A 75 3.01 4.26 8.91
N LEU A 76 2.82 3.09 9.52
CA LEU A 76 1.50 2.61 9.96
C LEU A 76 1.33 2.96 11.43
N ALA A 77 0.58 4.02 11.71
CA ALA A 77 0.32 4.46 13.08
C ALA A 77 -0.90 3.77 13.70
N GLY A 78 -0.80 3.39 14.97
CA GLY A 78 -1.95 2.89 15.75
C GLY A 78 -2.49 1.52 15.30
N THR A 79 -1.65 0.66 14.73
CA THR A 79 -2.01 -0.69 14.29
C THR A 79 -2.37 -1.56 15.49
N ASN A 80 -3.56 -2.18 15.47
CA ASN A 80 -3.98 -3.06 16.56
C ASN A 80 -3.35 -4.45 16.43
N ALA A 81 -2.63 -4.88 17.45
CA ALA A 81 -2.13 -6.25 17.59
C ALA A 81 -1.97 -6.61 19.07
N PHE A 82 -2.33 -7.83 19.43
CA PHE A 82 -2.19 -8.36 20.80
C PHE A 82 -2.86 -7.49 21.88
N GLY A 83 -4.02 -6.91 21.56
CA GLY A 83 -4.77 -6.03 22.47
C GLY A 83 -4.11 -4.68 22.74
N LYS A 84 -3.08 -4.31 21.96
CA LYS A 84 -2.35 -3.03 22.07
C LYS A 84 -2.24 -2.37 20.71
N ARG A 85 -1.84 -1.09 20.70
CA ARG A 85 -1.56 -0.33 19.50
C ARG A 85 -0.05 -0.24 19.26
N TRP A 86 0.34 -0.34 17.99
CA TRP A 86 1.72 -0.34 17.54
C TRP A 86 1.90 0.63 16.38
N ASP A 87 2.99 1.38 16.40
CA ASP A 87 3.48 2.13 15.26
C ASP A 87 4.56 1.30 14.57
N ILE A 88 4.40 1.11 13.26
CA ILE A 88 5.33 0.38 12.41
C ILE A 88 5.93 1.37 11.43
N GLU A 89 7.24 1.48 11.41
CA GLU A 89 7.97 2.45 10.62
C GLU A 89 9.02 1.74 9.77
N VAL A 90 9.04 2.02 8.46
CA VAL A 90 10.06 1.52 7.53
C VAL A 90 10.60 2.69 6.71
N THR A 91 11.92 2.71 6.56
CA THR A 91 12.69 3.63 5.70
C THR A 91 13.60 2.82 4.79
N ASP A 92 14.31 3.48 3.88
CA ASP A 92 15.26 2.81 2.97
C ASP A 92 16.41 2.08 3.70
N SER A 93 16.68 2.42 4.97
CA SER A 93 17.80 1.86 5.73
C SER A 93 17.42 1.18 7.05
N SER A 94 16.16 1.25 7.46
CA SER A 94 15.74 0.72 8.77
C SER A 94 14.26 0.38 8.84
N SER A 95 13.95 -0.54 9.76
CA SER A 95 12.59 -0.91 10.12
C SER A 95 12.45 -0.96 11.64
N ASP A 96 11.38 -0.38 12.19
CA ASP A 96 11.10 -0.31 13.62
C ASP A 96 9.64 -0.62 13.94
N ILE A 97 9.42 -1.23 15.10
CA ILE A 97 8.09 -1.50 15.67
C ILE A 97 8.09 -1.00 17.11
N ARG A 98 7.23 -0.04 17.41
CA ARG A 98 7.12 0.54 18.75
C ARG A 98 5.67 0.60 19.23
N PRO A 99 5.42 0.56 20.55
CA PRO A 99 4.09 0.86 21.07
C PRO A 99 3.63 2.25 20.62
N ALA A 100 2.39 2.35 20.13
CA ALA A 100 1.81 3.63 19.75
C ALA A 100 1.56 4.47 21.01
N ARG A 101 1.72 5.79 20.89
CA ARG A 101 1.38 6.75 21.95
C ARG A 101 -0.13 6.86 22.20
#